data_AF-A0A6J0X5N4-F1
#
_entry.id   AF-A0A6J0X5N4-F1
#
_cell.length_a   1.000
_cell.length_b   1.000
_cell.length_c   1.000
_cell.angle_alpha   90.00
_cell.angle_beta   90.00
_cell.angle_gamma   90.00
#
_symmetry.space_group_name_H-M   'P 1'
#
loop_
_entity.id
_entity.type
_entity.pdbx_description
1 polymer ?
#
loop_
_entity_poly.entity_id
_entity_poly.type
_entity_poly.pdbx_seq_one_letter_code
_entity_poly.pdbx_strand_id
1 'polypeptide(L)'
;MYPNCIPQPTPLGFSSSMNCITIHSFAQIRNLEVIFNPSLSLPLPMTLPIFPLLFFTRSQNGGVPQFKKVVFEEFTDGSFTQAVYRGQLNEHLGLLGPYIRAEVEDNIMVTFKNQASRPYSFYSSLISYNGDQRQGTEPRKKFVKPNETQSYFWKVQHHMAPTKDEFDCKAWAYFSDVDLEKDVHSGLIGPILICRADTLSAAHGRQVTVQEFALFFTIFDETKSWYFAENMARNCGAPCHVQPDDPTFQEKYRFHAINGYVMDTLPGLVMAQHQRIRWYLLSMGSNENIHSIHFSGHVFTVRKTEEYKMAVYNLYPGVFETVEMLPSKVGTWRIECLIGEHLQAGMSTLFLVYSKECQIPLGMASGRIRDFQITASGQYGQWAPKLARLHYSGSINAWSTKDPSPWIKVDLLVPMIIHSILTQGARQKFSSLYISQFIIMYSLDGQRWQGYRGNSTGTLMVCK
;
A
#
# COMPACT_ATOMS: atom_id res chain seq x y z
N MET A 1 14.77 12.08 28.27
CA MET A 1 15.30 13.45 28.18
C MET A 1 15.52 13.75 26.71
N TYR A 2 14.66 14.56 26.12
CA TYR A 2 14.74 14.99 24.73
C TYR A 2 15.95 15.92 24.56
N PRO A 3 16.87 15.71 23.60
CA PRO A 3 17.85 16.72 23.28
C PRO A 3 17.17 17.83 22.48
N ASN A 4 17.00 18.99 23.11
CA ASN A 4 16.61 20.22 22.43
C ASN A 4 17.65 20.57 21.36
N CYS A 5 17.19 20.92 20.16
CA CYS A 5 18.02 21.48 19.10
C CYS A 5 18.68 22.76 19.61
N ILE A 6 20.01 22.75 19.76
CA ILE A 6 20.79 23.94 20.11
C ILE A 6 21.18 24.62 18.78
N PRO A 7 20.79 25.88 18.53
CA PRO A 7 21.29 26.62 17.37
C PRO A 7 22.76 26.99 17.59
N GLN A 8 23.63 26.63 16.64
CA GLN A 8 25.00 27.16 16.61
C GLN A 8 24.97 28.61 16.09
N PRO A 9 25.67 29.56 16.72
CA PRO A 9 25.75 30.94 16.25
C PRO A 9 26.78 31.05 15.11
N THR A 10 26.33 31.45 13.92
CA THR A 10 27.20 31.96 12.85
C THR A 10 27.29 33.49 12.92
N PRO A 11 28.47 34.09 12.71
CA PRO A 11 28.61 35.53 12.63
C PRO A 11 28.24 35.97 11.22
N LEU A 12 26.96 36.29 11.00
CA LEU A 12 26.41 37.21 9.98
C LEU A 12 24.92 36.90 9.76
N GLY A 13 24.06 37.54 10.57
CA GLY A 13 22.91 38.31 10.09
C GLY A 13 21.81 37.68 9.22
N PHE A 14 21.74 36.36 9.02
CA PHE A 14 20.56 35.71 8.42
C PHE A 14 20.00 34.64 9.37
N SER A 15 19.02 35.05 10.16
CA SER A 15 18.14 34.13 10.89
C SER A 15 17.18 33.47 9.89
N SER A 16 17.63 32.47 9.15
CA SER A 16 16.72 31.43 8.68
C SER A 16 16.44 30.55 9.89
N SER A 17 15.24 30.64 10.47
CA SER A 17 14.77 29.65 11.44
C SER A 17 14.72 28.30 10.72
N MET A 18 15.80 27.52 10.78
CA MET A 18 15.80 26.13 10.37
C MET A 18 14.94 25.38 11.39
N ASN A 19 13.66 25.26 11.09
CA ASN A 19 12.78 24.34 11.79
C ASN A 19 13.24 22.93 11.42
N CYS A 20 14.16 22.36 12.20
CA CYS A 20 14.48 20.93 12.11
C CYS A 20 13.22 20.14 12.49
N ILE A 21 12.53 19.58 11.50
CA ILE A 21 11.41 18.68 11.72
C ILE A 21 11.99 17.31 12.08
N THR A 22 11.55 16.75 13.21
CA THR A 22 11.89 15.37 13.59
C THR A 22 10.69 14.49 13.26
N ILE A 23 10.89 13.53 12.36
CA ILE A 23 9.84 12.60 11.95
C ILE A 23 9.98 11.34 12.81
N HIS A 24 8.96 11.08 13.63
CA HIS A 24 8.89 9.89 14.46
C HIS A 24 8.10 8.80 13.73
N SER A 25 8.76 7.70 13.42
CA SER A 25 8.10 6.51 12.86
C SER A 25 8.21 5.35 13.84
N PHE A 26 7.09 4.78 14.24
CA PHE A 26 7.04 3.58 15.06
C PHE A 26 6.85 2.39 14.13
N ALA A 27 7.90 1.58 13.99
CA ALA A 27 7.88 0.40 13.14
C ALA A 27 7.99 -0.86 14.00
N GLN A 28 7.20 -1.86 13.66
CA GLN A 28 7.22 -3.14 14.36
C GLN A 28 7.21 -4.29 13.37
N ILE A 29 7.94 -5.37 13.67
CA ILE A 29 7.82 -6.61 12.91
C ILE A 29 6.71 -7.47 13.50
N ARG A 30 5.79 -7.89 12.65
CA ARG A 30 4.75 -8.87 12.99
C ARG A 30 4.77 -10.03 12.01
N ASN A 31 4.50 -11.23 12.51
CA ASN A 31 4.22 -12.37 11.65
C ASN A 31 2.86 -12.17 10.97
N LEU A 32 2.82 -12.25 9.65
CA LEU A 32 1.62 -12.16 8.83
C LEU A 32 1.39 -13.50 8.14
N GLU A 33 0.15 -13.95 8.10
CA GLU A 33 -0.24 -15.10 7.28
C GLU A 33 -0.70 -14.59 5.91
N VAL A 34 0.02 -15.01 4.87
CA VAL A 34 -0.22 -14.65 3.48
C VAL A 34 -0.85 -15.84 2.78
N ILE A 35 -1.92 -15.56 2.04
CA ILE A 35 -2.58 -16.53 1.19
C ILE A 35 -2.15 -16.22 -0.24
N PHE A 36 -1.31 -17.08 -0.82
CA PHE A 36 -1.06 -17.05 -2.27
C PHE A 36 -2.15 -17.90 -2.90
N ASN A 37 -3.10 -17.27 -3.58
CA ASN A 37 -4.11 -17.99 -4.34
C ASN A 37 -3.73 -18.03 -5.83
N PRO A 38 -3.10 -19.12 -6.32
CA PRO A 38 -2.75 -19.25 -7.74
C PRO A 38 -3.97 -19.57 -8.63
N SER A 39 -5.16 -19.81 -8.06
CA SER A 39 -6.34 -20.29 -8.82
C SER A 39 -7.13 -19.21 -9.57
N LEU A 40 -6.46 -18.15 -10.03
CA LEU A 40 -7.00 -17.18 -10.99
C LEU A 40 -6.26 -17.28 -12.34
N SER A 41 -6.07 -18.50 -12.84
CA SER A 41 -5.87 -18.71 -14.27
C SER A 41 -7.21 -18.51 -14.97
N LEU A 42 -7.51 -17.27 -15.38
CA LEU A 42 -8.57 -17.01 -16.35
C LEU A 42 -8.21 -17.74 -17.66
N PRO A 43 -9.01 -18.70 -18.15
CA PRO A 43 -8.89 -19.10 -19.54
C PRO A 43 -9.32 -17.88 -20.37
N LEU A 44 -8.41 -17.32 -21.15
CA LEU A 44 -8.76 -16.35 -22.19
C LEU A 44 -9.61 -17.06 -23.26
N PRO A 45 -10.81 -16.57 -23.60
CA PRO A 45 -11.23 -16.53 -24.97
C PRO A 45 -11.03 -15.10 -25.48
N MET A 46 -10.27 -14.96 -26.57
CA MET A 46 -10.35 -13.78 -27.41
C MET A 46 -11.81 -13.63 -27.86
N THR A 47 -12.55 -12.70 -27.25
CA THR A 47 -13.49 -11.76 -27.88
C THR A 47 -14.41 -11.14 -26.82
N LEU A 48 -14.50 -9.79 -26.86
CA LEU A 48 -15.38 -8.86 -26.13
C LEU A 48 -14.91 -8.31 -24.75
N PRO A 49 -15.12 -7.00 -24.47
CA PRO A 49 -14.67 -6.35 -23.26
C PRO A 49 -15.69 -6.62 -22.15
N ILE A 50 -15.39 -7.58 -21.28
CA ILE A 50 -16.20 -7.87 -20.10
C ILE A 50 -15.29 -7.68 -18.89
N PHE A 51 -15.70 -6.78 -18.00
CA PHE A 51 -15.13 -6.61 -16.66
C PHE A 51 -14.94 -7.99 -16.01
N PRO A 52 -13.78 -8.30 -15.41
CA PRO A 52 -13.64 -9.53 -14.65
C PRO A 52 -14.47 -9.39 -13.37
N LEU A 53 -15.70 -9.92 -13.42
CA LEU A 53 -16.46 -10.31 -12.25
C LEU A 53 -15.63 -11.35 -11.49
N LEU A 54 -15.18 -10.99 -10.28
CA LEU A 54 -14.52 -11.88 -9.32
C LEU A 54 -15.49 -12.99 -8.90
N PHE A 55 -15.64 -14.01 -9.75
CA PHE A 55 -16.27 -15.27 -9.36
C PHE A 55 -15.20 -16.13 -8.68
N PHE A 56 -15.21 -16.15 -7.36
CA PHE A 56 -14.59 -17.22 -6.59
C PHE A 56 -15.40 -18.50 -6.82
N THR A 57 -15.02 -19.31 -7.82
CA THR A 57 -15.50 -20.69 -7.88
C THR A 57 -14.86 -21.46 -6.74
N ARG A 58 -15.70 -21.92 -5.81
CA ARG A 58 -15.33 -22.82 -4.71
C ARG A 58 -14.73 -24.10 -5.32
N SER A 59 -13.40 -24.17 -5.39
CA SER A 59 -12.70 -25.43 -5.68
C SER A 59 -13.05 -26.43 -4.58
N GLN A 60 -13.59 -27.57 -5.00
CA GLN A 60 -13.82 -28.71 -4.11
C GLN A 60 -12.46 -29.28 -3.68
N ASN A 61 -12.25 -29.41 -2.37
CA ASN A 61 -11.14 -30.14 -1.72
C ASN A 61 -9.70 -29.84 -2.17
N GLY A 62 -9.27 -28.58 -2.03
CA GLY A 62 -7.84 -28.24 -1.98
C GLY A 62 -7.65 -27.06 -1.03
N GLY A 63 -6.99 -27.27 0.11
CA GLY A 63 -6.68 -26.17 1.03
C GLY A 63 -5.81 -25.13 0.33
N VAL A 64 -6.23 -23.86 0.34
CA VAL A 64 -5.41 -22.78 -0.20
C VAL A 64 -4.14 -22.68 0.65
N PRO A 65 -2.94 -22.72 0.04
CA PRO A 65 -1.72 -22.76 0.82
C PRO A 65 -1.55 -21.45 1.59
N GLN A 66 -1.27 -21.58 2.89
CA GLN A 66 -1.06 -20.45 3.79
C GLN A 66 0.42 -20.37 4.13
N PHE A 67 0.98 -19.17 4.09
CA PHE A 67 2.40 -18.92 4.33
C PHE A 67 2.56 -17.91 5.46
N LYS A 68 3.34 -18.28 6.47
CA LYS A 68 3.75 -17.35 7.51
C LYS A 68 4.95 -16.55 7.02
N LYS A 69 4.80 -15.24 6.95
CA LYS A 69 5.83 -14.24 6.61
C LYS A 69 5.97 -13.22 7.73
N VAL A 70 6.94 -12.31 7.61
CA VAL A 70 7.14 -11.19 8.54
C VAL A 70 7.14 -9.87 7.79
N VAL A 71 6.45 -8.87 8.34
CA VAL A 71 6.28 -7.56 7.70
C VAL A 71 6.53 -6.43 8.68
N PHE A 72 6.93 -5.28 8.14
CA PHE A 72 6.96 -4.02 8.90
C PHE A 72 5.56 -3.40 8.95
N GLU A 73 5.12 -3.10 10.16
CA GLU A 73 3.84 -2.46 10.44
C GLU A 73 4.07 -1.14 11.19
N GLU A 74 3.30 -0.12 10.84
CA GLU A 74 3.37 1.21 11.44
C GLU A 74 2.43 1.30 12.64
N PHE A 75 2.88 1.91 13.73
CA PHE A 75 2.09 2.14 14.94
C PHE A 75 1.96 3.64 15.22
N THR A 76 0.89 4.02 15.92
CA THR A 76 0.62 5.43 16.23
C THR A 76 1.60 6.02 17.23
N ASP A 77 2.11 5.19 18.14
CA ASP A 77 2.82 5.62 19.33
C ASP A 77 3.76 4.52 19.85
N GLY A 78 4.65 4.90 20.77
CA GLY A 78 5.63 3.99 21.39
C GLY A 78 5.02 2.94 22.32
N SER A 79 3.71 2.94 22.55
CA SER A 79 3.03 1.86 23.28
C SER A 79 2.83 0.60 22.42
N PHE A 80 2.86 0.75 21.09
CA PHE A 80 2.64 -0.34 20.12
C PHE A 80 1.30 -1.07 20.32
N THR A 81 0.27 -0.37 20.80
CA THR A 81 -1.06 -0.96 21.05
C THR A 81 -1.98 -0.82 19.83
N GLN A 82 -1.96 0.34 19.17
CA GLN A 82 -2.81 0.64 18.02
C GLN A 82 -1.98 0.70 16.73
N ALA A 83 -2.20 -0.27 15.85
CA ALA A 83 -1.63 -0.25 14.51
C ALA A 83 -2.29 0.85 13.66
N VAL A 84 -1.49 1.53 12.84
CA VAL A 84 -2.00 2.52 11.90
C VAL A 84 -2.74 1.79 10.79
N TYR A 85 -4.03 2.07 10.66
CA TYR A 85 -4.84 1.51 9.58
C TYR A 85 -4.32 1.99 8.22
N ARG A 86 -3.86 1.05 7.38
CA ARG A 86 -3.43 1.35 6.01
C ARG A 86 -4.63 1.84 5.20
N GLY A 87 -4.56 3.09 4.75
CA GLY A 87 -5.60 3.70 3.93
C GLY A 87 -5.59 3.19 2.49
N GLN A 88 -6.62 3.53 1.73
CA GLN A 88 -6.80 3.14 0.32
C GLN A 88 -5.60 3.49 -0.55
N LEU A 89 -5.00 4.65 -0.30
CA LEU A 89 -3.87 5.16 -1.07
C LEU A 89 -2.56 4.40 -0.83
N ASN A 90 -2.50 3.59 0.23
CA ASN A 90 -1.34 2.77 0.59
C ASN A 90 -1.66 1.27 0.53
N GLU A 91 -2.82 0.88 -0.01
CA GLU A 91 -3.22 -0.53 -0.12
C GLU A 91 -2.26 -1.31 -1.04
N HIS A 92 -1.68 -0.63 -2.04
CA HIS A 92 -0.69 -1.19 -2.95
C HIS A 92 0.61 -1.62 -2.27
N LEU A 93 0.94 -1.12 -1.07
CA LEU A 93 2.16 -1.51 -0.37
C LEU A 93 2.16 -3.01 -0.06
N GLY A 94 1.01 -3.62 0.19
CA GLY A 94 0.91 -5.07 0.29
C GLY A 94 1.82 -5.65 1.39
N LEU A 95 2.80 -6.47 1.00
CA LEU A 95 3.80 -7.02 1.92
C LEU A 95 4.84 -5.99 2.39
N LEU A 96 5.02 -4.89 1.66
CA LEU A 96 5.98 -3.84 2.01
C LEU A 96 5.62 -3.17 3.33
N GLY A 97 6.67 -2.68 3.99
CA GLY A 97 6.57 -1.76 5.12
C GLY A 97 5.96 -0.41 4.74
N PRO A 98 5.62 0.41 5.75
CA PRO A 98 5.12 1.77 5.53
C PRO A 98 6.15 2.66 4.82
N TYR A 99 5.66 3.72 4.18
CA TYR A 99 6.51 4.78 3.67
C TYR A 99 7.13 5.59 4.81
N ILE A 100 8.45 5.67 4.84
CA ILE A 100 9.16 6.66 5.65
C ILE A 100 9.51 7.82 4.71
N ARG A 101 9.01 9.02 4.99
CA ARG A 101 9.25 10.21 4.17
C ARG A 101 10.05 11.24 4.97
N ALA A 102 10.96 11.94 4.32
CA ALA A 102 11.70 13.05 4.91
C ALA A 102 12.15 14.05 3.84
N GLU A 103 12.36 15.30 4.24
CA GLU A 103 13.03 16.29 3.40
C GLU A 103 14.53 16.34 3.69
N VAL A 104 15.27 17.08 2.86
CA VAL A 104 16.70 17.35 3.09
C VAL A 104 16.85 18.17 4.37
N GLU A 105 17.85 17.84 5.19
CA GLU A 105 18.12 18.44 6.50
C GLU A 105 17.16 18.05 7.64
N ASP A 106 16.11 17.27 7.36
CA ASP A 106 15.25 16.71 8.40
C ASP A 106 15.97 15.63 9.22
N ASN A 107 15.47 15.40 10.43
CA ASN A 107 15.91 14.29 11.27
C ASN A 107 14.89 13.15 11.22
N ILE A 108 15.33 11.95 10.85
CA ILE A 108 14.50 10.75 10.89
C ILE A 108 14.76 10.04 12.21
N MET A 109 13.69 9.79 12.96
CA MET A 109 13.72 8.93 14.14
C MET A 109 12.79 7.75 13.98
N VAL A 110 13.36 6.54 13.93
CA VAL A 110 12.61 5.29 13.87
C VAL A 110 12.72 4.58 15.21
N THR A 111 11.60 4.46 15.92
CA THR A 111 11.52 3.61 17.11
C THR A 111 11.03 2.24 16.67
N PHE A 112 11.92 1.26 16.74
CA PHE A 112 11.73 -0.07 16.22
C PHE A 112 11.54 -1.08 17.35
N LYS A 113 10.47 -1.87 17.32
CA LYS A 113 10.22 -2.97 18.26
C LYS A 113 10.13 -4.29 17.53
N ASN A 114 10.88 -5.28 17.99
CA ASN A 114 10.81 -6.62 17.41
C ASN A 114 9.79 -7.48 18.18
N GLN A 115 8.68 -7.88 17.56
CA GLN A 115 7.72 -8.83 18.16
C GLN A 115 7.75 -10.22 17.50
N ALA A 116 8.73 -10.49 16.64
CA ALA A 116 8.87 -11.78 16.01
C ALA A 116 9.62 -12.78 16.90
N SER A 117 9.63 -14.06 16.49
CA SER A 117 10.33 -15.13 17.22
C SER A 117 11.85 -15.03 17.13
N ARG A 118 12.38 -14.35 16.12
CA ARG A 118 13.80 -14.25 15.81
C ARG A 118 14.32 -12.83 16.00
N PRO A 119 15.61 -12.65 16.30
CA PRO A 119 16.22 -11.33 16.31
C PRO A 119 16.28 -10.79 14.87
N TYR A 120 15.81 -9.56 14.69
CA TYR A 120 15.83 -8.84 13.42
C TYR A 120 16.42 -7.46 13.63
N SER A 121 16.68 -6.74 12.55
CA SER A 121 17.25 -5.40 12.59
C SER A 121 16.48 -4.45 11.68
N PHE A 122 16.70 -3.16 11.89
CA PHE A 122 16.29 -2.12 10.97
C PHE A 122 17.56 -1.49 10.39
N TYR A 123 17.75 -1.67 9.09
CA TYR A 123 18.90 -1.17 8.36
C TYR A 123 18.49 -0.47 7.07
N SER A 124 19.21 0.60 6.73
CA SER A 124 19.16 1.25 5.43
C SER A 124 20.54 1.82 5.13
N SER A 125 20.87 2.03 3.86
CA SER A 125 22.12 2.69 3.44
C SER A 125 22.27 4.11 4.00
N LEU A 126 21.16 4.71 4.42
CA LEU A 126 21.06 6.07 4.94
C LEU A 126 21.46 6.21 6.42
N ILE A 127 21.54 5.11 7.17
CA ILE A 127 21.79 5.18 8.61
C ILE A 127 23.28 5.51 8.83
N SER A 128 23.55 6.78 9.12
CA SER A 128 24.87 7.20 9.59
C SER A 128 25.00 6.87 11.07
N TYR A 129 25.89 5.96 11.41
CA TYR A 129 26.12 5.60 12.78
C TYR A 129 27.10 6.56 13.46
N ASN A 130 26.59 7.43 14.33
CA ASN A 130 27.43 8.30 15.14
C ASN A 130 28.03 7.50 16.30
N GLY A 131 29.26 7.01 16.16
CA GLY A 131 29.93 6.25 17.23
C GLY A 131 31.30 5.64 16.92
N ASP A 132 31.82 5.74 15.71
CA ASP A 132 33.05 5.05 15.27
C ASP A 132 34.36 5.58 15.89
N GLN A 133 34.32 6.34 17.00
CA GLN A 133 35.54 6.88 17.60
C GLN A 133 35.89 6.41 19.01
N ARG A 134 35.09 5.62 19.75
CA ARG A 134 35.45 5.33 21.17
C ARG A 134 35.18 3.94 21.77
N GLN A 135 34.68 2.95 21.05
CA GLN A 135 34.63 1.57 21.59
C GLN A 135 35.19 0.58 20.58
N GLY A 136 36.41 0.13 20.87
CA GLY A 136 37.09 -0.90 20.11
C GLY A 136 36.34 -2.23 20.13
N THR A 137 36.55 -3.01 19.06
CA THR A 137 36.58 -4.49 19.08
C THR A 137 35.47 -5.22 19.83
N GLU A 138 34.22 -4.74 19.75
CA GLU A 138 33.04 -5.61 19.87
C GLU A 138 32.23 -5.53 18.57
N PRO A 139 31.84 -6.66 17.96
CA PRO A 139 30.92 -6.63 16.83
C PRO A 139 29.62 -5.99 17.31
N ARG A 140 29.38 -4.78 16.80
CA ARG A 140 28.16 -3.99 16.91
C ARG A 140 26.94 -4.89 17.10
N LYS A 141 26.06 -4.62 18.08
CA LYS A 141 24.75 -5.29 18.19
C LYS A 141 23.93 -4.98 16.94
N LYS A 142 24.14 -5.77 15.89
CA LYS A 142 23.46 -5.69 14.59
C LYS A 142 22.02 -6.21 14.62
N PHE A 143 21.52 -6.56 15.80
CA PHE A 143 20.24 -7.25 15.92
C PHE A 143 19.52 -6.82 17.19
N VAL A 144 18.21 -6.70 17.08
CA VAL A 144 17.28 -6.38 18.15
C VAL A 144 16.60 -7.68 18.57
N LYS A 145 16.75 -8.07 19.83
CA LYS A 145 16.17 -9.33 20.32
C LYS A 145 14.64 -9.25 20.30
N PRO A 146 13.94 -10.40 20.26
CA PRO A 146 12.50 -10.43 20.47
C PRO A 146 12.08 -9.67 21.73
N ASN A 147 11.02 -8.87 21.60
CA ASN A 147 10.47 -7.93 22.58
C ASN A 147 11.35 -6.73 22.99
N GLU A 148 12.57 -6.64 22.46
CA GLU A 148 13.43 -5.47 22.65
C GLU A 148 13.00 -4.33 21.73
N THR A 149 13.21 -3.09 22.20
CA THR A 149 12.92 -1.88 21.44
C THR A 149 14.21 -1.08 21.26
N GLN A 150 14.54 -0.76 20.02
CA GLN A 150 15.73 -0.02 19.63
C GLN A 150 15.28 1.24 18.87
N SER A 151 15.86 2.40 19.19
CA SER A 151 15.61 3.63 18.43
C SER A 151 16.80 3.96 17.55
N TYR A 152 16.52 4.27 16.29
CA TYR A 152 17.49 4.70 15.29
C TYR A 152 17.21 6.17 14.98
N PHE A 153 18.26 7.00 15.03
CA PHE A 153 18.16 8.43 14.77
C PHE A 153 19.32 8.84 13.88
N TRP A 154 19.01 9.49 12.76
CA TRP A 154 20.02 10.08 11.89
C TRP A 154 19.47 11.31 11.19
N LYS A 155 20.39 12.20 10.80
CA LYS A 155 20.09 13.40 10.04
C LYS A 155 20.20 13.09 8.55
N VAL A 156 19.21 13.51 7.76
CA VAL A 156 19.22 13.39 6.31
C VAL A 156 20.24 14.36 5.74
N GLN A 157 21.32 13.82 5.19
CA GLN A 157 22.38 14.63 4.58
C GLN A 157 22.10 14.90 3.10
N HIS A 158 22.69 15.97 2.56
CA HIS A 158 22.51 16.34 1.15
C HIS A 158 22.93 15.25 0.15
N HIS A 159 23.92 14.40 0.47
CA HIS A 159 24.34 13.30 -0.41
C HIS A 159 23.29 12.18 -0.55
N MET A 160 22.32 12.12 0.36
CA MET A 160 21.20 11.17 0.35
C MET A 160 20.00 11.71 -0.44
N ALA A 161 19.98 13.03 -0.63
CA ALA A 161 18.90 13.74 -1.28
C ALA A 161 18.99 13.66 -2.81
N PRO A 162 17.87 13.86 -3.52
CA PRO A 162 17.89 14.00 -4.96
C PRO A 162 18.69 15.23 -5.39
N THR A 163 19.43 15.09 -6.49
CA THR A 163 20.14 16.21 -7.12
C THR A 163 19.14 17.16 -7.82
N LYS A 164 19.65 18.29 -8.37
CA LYS A 164 18.81 19.24 -9.13
C LYS A 164 18.27 18.64 -10.43
N ASP A 165 19.02 17.72 -11.04
CA ASP A 165 18.67 17.09 -12.32
C ASP A 165 17.70 15.92 -12.13
N GLU A 166 17.76 15.24 -10.98
CA GLU A 166 16.86 14.17 -10.58
C GLU A 166 15.40 14.68 -10.35
N PHE A 167 14.49 13.78 -9.98
CA PHE A 167 13.12 14.13 -9.58
C PHE A 167 13.07 14.74 -8.16
N ASP A 168 11.89 15.24 -7.76
CA ASP A 168 11.73 15.89 -6.44
C ASP A 168 12.02 14.96 -5.26
N CYS A 169 11.80 13.66 -5.45
CA CYS A 169 11.98 12.64 -4.44
C CYS A 169 12.77 11.44 -4.99
N LYS A 170 13.66 10.91 -4.16
CA LYS A 170 14.48 9.74 -4.42
C LYS A 170 14.06 8.59 -3.50
N ALA A 171 13.98 7.39 -4.05
CA ALA A 171 13.69 6.19 -3.29
C ALA A 171 14.97 5.52 -2.77
N TRP A 172 14.85 5.06 -1.54
CA TRP A 172 15.78 4.19 -0.84
C TRP A 172 14.98 3.01 -0.25
N ALA A 173 15.66 1.95 0.14
CA ALA A 173 15.03 0.84 0.84
C ALA A 173 15.56 0.70 2.26
N TYR A 174 14.73 0.15 3.14
CA TYR A 174 15.14 -0.40 4.42
C TYR A 174 14.74 -1.87 4.50
N PHE A 175 15.57 -2.65 5.18
CA PHE A 175 15.43 -4.09 5.37
C PHE A 175 16.19 -4.49 6.64
N SER A 176 16.16 -5.78 7.00
CA SER A 176 16.94 -6.31 8.13
C SER A 176 18.32 -6.81 7.65
N ASP A 177 19.38 -6.47 8.38
CA ASP A 177 20.77 -6.83 8.07
C ASP A 177 21.32 -8.02 8.89
N VAL A 178 20.45 -8.76 9.58
CA VAL A 178 20.84 -9.97 10.34
C VAL A 178 21.21 -11.10 9.38
N ASP A 179 20.30 -11.42 8.45
CA ASP A 179 20.54 -12.32 7.33
C ASP A 179 19.88 -11.74 6.09
N LEU A 180 20.69 -11.10 5.24
CA LEU A 180 20.19 -10.34 4.09
C LEU A 180 19.36 -11.17 3.12
N GLU A 181 19.68 -12.45 2.95
CA GLU A 181 18.97 -13.31 2.00
C GLU A 181 17.67 -13.81 2.64
N LYS A 182 17.75 -14.38 3.84
CA LYS A 182 16.58 -14.98 4.49
C LYS A 182 15.56 -13.95 4.94
N ASP A 183 15.99 -12.78 5.41
CA ASP A 183 15.11 -11.74 5.93
C ASP A 183 14.28 -11.11 4.79
N VAL A 184 14.89 -10.90 3.63
CA VAL A 184 14.21 -10.35 2.44
C VAL A 184 13.18 -11.35 1.91
N HIS A 185 13.54 -12.64 1.76
CA HIS A 185 12.58 -13.66 1.34
C HIS A 185 11.45 -13.90 2.35
N SER A 186 11.71 -13.64 3.63
CA SER A 186 10.71 -13.68 4.69
C SER A 186 9.73 -12.49 4.66
N GLY A 187 10.06 -11.41 3.93
CA GLY A 187 9.18 -10.27 3.67
C GLY A 187 9.60 -8.93 4.29
N LEU A 188 10.79 -8.84 4.90
CA LEU A 188 11.24 -7.62 5.58
C LEU A 188 11.86 -6.61 4.63
N ILE A 189 11.00 -5.81 4.01
CA ILE A 189 11.43 -4.69 3.17
C ILE A 189 10.44 -3.53 3.26
N GLY A 190 10.93 -2.30 3.16
CA GLY A 190 10.06 -1.15 2.93
C GLY A 190 10.78 0.03 2.26
N PRO A 191 10.01 1.00 1.74
CA PRO A 191 10.55 2.17 1.05
C PRO A 191 10.80 3.36 1.98
N ILE A 192 11.97 3.99 1.86
CA ILE A 192 12.26 5.33 2.36
C ILE A 192 12.27 6.30 1.17
N LEU A 193 11.58 7.43 1.31
CA LEU A 193 11.55 8.48 0.31
C LEU A 193 12.22 9.73 0.89
N ILE A 194 13.25 10.22 0.22
CA ILE A 194 13.90 11.49 0.56
C ILE A 194 13.56 12.49 -0.53
N CYS A 195 12.97 13.61 -0.13
CA CYS A 195 12.55 14.66 -1.04
C CYS A 195 13.35 15.95 -0.84
N ARG A 196 13.29 16.86 -1.82
CA ARG A 196 13.82 18.22 -1.67
C ARG A 196 13.07 18.97 -0.57
N ALA A 197 13.73 19.98 0.00
CA ALA A 197 13.10 20.90 0.94
C ALA A 197 11.83 21.54 0.32
N ASP A 198 10.81 21.73 1.15
CA ASP A 198 9.53 22.38 0.82
C ASP A 198 8.68 21.64 -0.23
N THR A 199 8.83 20.32 -0.37
CA THR A 199 8.05 19.52 -1.34
C THR A 199 6.91 18.74 -0.69
N LEU A 200 7.04 18.39 0.59
CA LEU A 200 6.06 17.66 1.36
C LEU A 200 5.06 18.63 1.98
N SER A 201 3.78 18.28 1.89
CA SER A 201 2.73 19.05 2.57
C SER A 201 2.78 18.79 4.07
N ALA A 202 2.98 19.83 4.88
CA ALA A 202 3.02 19.74 6.35
C ALA A 202 1.78 19.07 6.97
N ALA A 203 0.62 19.11 6.30
CA ALA A 203 -0.63 18.54 6.80
C ALA A 203 -0.80 17.04 6.53
N HIS A 204 -0.18 16.52 5.46
CA HIS A 204 -0.38 15.14 5.00
C HIS A 204 0.92 14.32 4.98
N GLY A 205 2.07 14.96 5.19
CA GLY A 205 3.39 14.32 5.13
C GLY A 205 3.77 13.80 3.74
N ARG A 206 3.13 14.29 2.66
CA ARG A 206 3.35 13.82 1.28
C ARG A 206 3.21 14.94 0.25
N GLN A 207 3.69 14.69 -0.96
CA GLN A 207 3.44 15.56 -2.11
C GLN A 207 1.99 15.41 -2.58
N VAL A 208 1.21 16.50 -2.62
CA VAL A 208 -0.21 16.47 -3.05
C VAL A 208 -0.35 16.56 -4.57
N THR A 209 0.61 17.22 -5.22
CA THR A 209 0.61 17.48 -6.67
C THR A 209 0.78 16.20 -7.49
N VAL A 210 1.48 15.20 -6.95
CA VAL A 210 1.87 13.97 -7.64
C VAL A 210 1.34 12.77 -6.85
N GLN A 211 0.81 11.77 -7.54
CA GLN A 211 0.46 10.50 -6.91
C GLN A 211 1.67 9.56 -6.91
N GLU A 212 1.88 8.86 -5.80
CA GLU A 212 3.06 8.06 -5.58
C GLU A 212 2.69 6.59 -5.40
N PHE A 213 3.42 5.71 -6.08
CA PHE A 213 3.30 4.26 -5.91
C PHE A 213 4.68 3.63 -5.79
N ALA A 214 4.82 2.64 -4.90
CA ALA A 214 6.04 1.85 -4.76
C ALA A 214 5.74 0.43 -5.19
N LEU A 215 6.54 -0.06 -6.12
CA LEU A 215 6.46 -1.41 -6.64
C LEU A 215 7.81 -2.08 -6.41
N PHE A 216 7.76 -3.16 -5.66
CA PHE A 216 8.88 -4.02 -5.36
C PHE A 216 8.74 -5.30 -6.17
N PHE A 217 9.66 -5.49 -7.11
CA PHE A 217 9.75 -6.66 -7.95
C PHE A 217 10.78 -7.60 -7.36
N THR A 218 10.36 -8.81 -6.99
CA THR A 218 11.26 -9.84 -6.50
C THR A 218 10.65 -11.22 -6.69
N ILE A 219 11.52 -12.22 -6.71
CA ILE A 219 11.17 -13.62 -6.65
C ILE A 219 11.29 -14.05 -5.19
N PHE A 220 10.16 -14.31 -4.54
CA PHE A 220 10.16 -14.87 -3.19
C PHE A 220 10.35 -16.38 -3.26
N ASP A 221 11.55 -16.83 -2.89
CA ASP A 221 11.84 -18.23 -2.68
C ASP A 221 11.58 -18.60 -1.21
N GLU A 222 10.52 -19.36 -0.98
CA GLU A 222 10.11 -19.72 0.38
C GLU A 222 11.06 -20.76 1.02
N THR A 223 11.84 -21.50 0.24
CA THR A 223 12.83 -22.48 0.74
C THR A 223 13.97 -21.79 1.49
N LYS A 224 14.29 -20.56 1.07
CA LYS A 224 15.30 -19.70 1.69
C LYS A 224 14.75 -18.90 2.86
N SER A 225 13.45 -18.89 3.09
CA SER A 225 12.83 -18.16 4.19
C SER A 225 13.09 -18.83 5.56
N TRP A 226 12.95 -18.07 6.63
CA TRP A 226 13.06 -18.61 8.00
C TRP A 226 11.92 -19.56 8.39
N TYR A 227 10.78 -19.48 7.68
CA TYR A 227 9.53 -20.15 8.03
C TYR A 227 9.25 -21.39 7.16
N PHE A 228 10.21 -21.80 6.32
CA PHE A 228 10.07 -22.94 5.43
C PHE A 228 9.52 -24.19 6.12
N ALA A 229 10.10 -24.60 7.25
CA ALA A 229 9.68 -25.79 7.98
C ALA A 229 8.24 -25.70 8.52
N GLU A 230 7.83 -24.53 9.02
CA GLU A 230 6.46 -24.29 9.51
C GLU A 230 5.46 -24.31 8.34
N ASN A 231 5.82 -23.66 7.23
CA ASN A 231 4.96 -23.56 6.05
C ASN A 231 4.82 -24.91 5.34
N MET A 232 5.89 -25.71 5.32
CA MET A 232 5.87 -27.08 4.82
C MET A 232 4.96 -27.98 5.68
N ALA A 233 5.08 -27.91 7.01
CA ALA A 233 4.24 -28.68 7.93
C ALA A 233 2.75 -28.33 7.83
N ARG A 234 2.41 -27.06 7.53
CA ARG A 234 1.03 -26.61 7.37
C ARG A 234 0.42 -27.03 6.03
N ASN A 235 1.15 -26.85 4.94
CA ASN A 235 0.63 -27.03 3.60
C ASN A 235 0.70 -28.48 3.12
N CYS A 236 1.49 -29.31 3.79
CA CYS A 236 1.62 -30.70 3.44
C CYS A 236 0.65 -31.56 4.29
N GLY A 237 -0.31 -32.20 3.62
CA GLY A 237 -1.22 -33.16 4.25
C GLY A 237 -0.49 -34.46 4.56
N ALA A 238 -0.71 -35.05 5.74
CA ALA A 238 -0.11 -36.34 6.07
C ALA A 238 -0.66 -37.45 5.16
N PRO A 239 0.19 -38.34 4.59
CA PRO A 239 1.65 -38.40 4.71
C PRO A 239 2.40 -37.54 3.69
N CYS A 240 3.37 -36.76 4.18
CA CYS A 240 4.26 -35.93 3.38
C CYS A 240 5.44 -36.71 2.83
N HIS A 241 5.29 -37.27 1.62
CA HIS A 241 6.40 -37.88 0.89
C HIS A 241 6.90 -36.92 -0.20
N VAL A 242 7.43 -35.77 0.23
CA VAL A 242 7.97 -34.77 -0.69
C VAL A 242 9.46 -34.67 -0.46
N GLN A 243 10.26 -34.91 -1.51
CA GLN A 243 11.69 -34.70 -1.45
C GLN A 243 11.97 -33.19 -1.64
N PRO A 244 12.68 -32.54 -0.70
CA PRO A 244 12.96 -31.10 -0.76
C PRO A 244 13.87 -30.70 -1.93
N ASP A 245 14.62 -31.66 -2.47
CA ASP A 245 15.58 -31.44 -3.56
C ASP A 245 14.96 -31.61 -4.96
N ASP A 246 13.67 -31.94 -5.05
CA ASP A 246 12.99 -32.04 -6.35
C ASP A 246 12.84 -30.62 -6.96
N PRO A 247 13.38 -30.36 -8.17
CA PRO A 247 13.27 -29.05 -8.81
C PRO A 247 11.82 -28.61 -9.02
N THR A 248 10.90 -29.55 -9.25
CA THR A 248 9.46 -29.24 -9.42
C THR A 248 8.83 -28.72 -8.14
N PHE A 249 9.32 -29.17 -6.99
CA PHE A 249 8.89 -28.70 -5.69
C PHE A 249 9.45 -27.29 -5.41
N GLN A 250 10.72 -27.04 -5.71
CA GLN A 250 11.34 -25.73 -5.54
C GLN A 250 10.62 -24.67 -6.38
N GLU A 251 10.30 -24.96 -7.63
CA GLU A 251 9.56 -24.05 -8.52
C GLU A 251 8.17 -23.71 -7.96
N LYS A 252 7.48 -24.67 -7.32
CA LYS A 252 6.17 -24.43 -6.69
C LYS A 252 6.23 -23.46 -5.50
N TYR A 253 7.38 -23.36 -4.82
CA TYR A 253 7.60 -22.47 -3.68
C TYR A 253 8.32 -21.17 -4.05
N ARG A 254 8.54 -20.94 -5.35
CA ARG A 254 9.03 -19.68 -5.90
C ARG A 254 7.86 -18.83 -6.37
N PHE A 255 7.70 -17.66 -5.76
CA PHE A 255 6.65 -16.71 -6.08
C PHE A 255 7.22 -15.50 -6.82
N HIS A 256 6.87 -15.38 -8.08
CA HIS A 256 7.22 -14.23 -8.91
C HIS A 256 6.20 -13.13 -8.65
N ALA A 257 6.52 -12.20 -7.74
CA ALA A 257 5.53 -11.32 -7.15
C ALA A 257 5.90 -9.83 -7.27
N ILE A 258 4.86 -8.99 -7.24
CA ILE A 258 4.96 -7.54 -7.09
C ILE A 258 4.35 -7.19 -5.73
N ASN A 259 5.14 -6.60 -4.81
CA ASN A 259 4.73 -6.31 -3.43
C ASN A 259 4.16 -7.53 -2.66
N GLY A 260 4.56 -8.75 -3.04
CA GLY A 260 4.07 -10.00 -2.46
C GLY A 260 2.77 -10.55 -3.06
N TYR A 261 2.29 -9.96 -4.16
CA TYR A 261 1.10 -10.42 -4.90
C TYR A 261 1.50 -11.02 -6.25
N VAL A 262 0.79 -12.07 -6.66
CA VAL A 262 1.06 -12.87 -7.86
C VAL A 262 -0.20 -12.91 -8.73
N MET A 263 -0.07 -12.95 -10.05
CA MET A 263 -1.16 -13.07 -11.03
C MET A 263 -2.22 -11.96 -10.95
N ASP A 264 -1.82 -10.70 -11.15
CA ASP A 264 -2.73 -9.55 -11.25
C ASP A 264 -3.57 -9.25 -9.98
N THR A 265 -3.17 -9.77 -8.82
CA THR A 265 -3.95 -9.66 -7.56
C THR A 265 -3.65 -8.42 -6.71
N LEU A 266 -2.65 -7.62 -7.05
CA LEU A 266 -2.22 -6.47 -6.24
C LEU A 266 -3.30 -5.37 -6.22
N PRO A 267 -3.83 -4.99 -5.03
CA PRO A 267 -4.82 -3.92 -4.92
C PRO A 267 -4.19 -2.52 -4.88
N GLY A 268 -5.04 -1.48 -4.86
CA GLY A 268 -4.63 -0.11 -4.52
C GLY A 268 -4.02 0.74 -5.64
N LEU A 269 -3.83 0.19 -6.84
CA LEU A 269 -3.31 0.94 -7.99
C LEU A 269 -4.43 1.72 -8.72
N VAL A 270 -4.88 2.81 -8.10
CA VAL A 270 -5.92 3.69 -8.65
C VAL A 270 -5.37 5.09 -8.91
N MET A 271 -5.49 5.55 -10.15
CA MET A 271 -4.91 6.82 -10.56
C MET A 271 -5.83 7.60 -11.49
N ALA A 272 -5.69 8.92 -11.46
CA ALA A 272 -6.50 9.78 -12.30
C ALA A 272 -5.83 10.07 -13.65
N GLN A 273 -6.65 10.16 -14.69
CA GLN A 273 -6.23 10.60 -16.01
C GLN A 273 -5.62 12.02 -15.94
N HIS A 274 -4.55 12.26 -16.71
CA HIS A 274 -3.82 13.54 -16.75
C HIS A 274 -3.25 14.02 -15.42
N GLN A 275 -3.18 13.16 -14.39
CA GLN A 275 -2.46 13.45 -13.16
C GLN A 275 -1.05 12.86 -13.25
N ARG A 276 -0.04 13.64 -12.83
CA ARG A 276 1.34 13.12 -12.79
C ARG A 276 1.46 12.06 -11.71
N ILE A 277 2.13 10.98 -12.06
CA ILE A 277 2.33 9.82 -11.20
C ILE A 277 3.81 9.52 -11.14
N ARG A 278 4.32 9.33 -9.93
CA ARG A 278 5.69 8.91 -9.67
C ARG A 278 5.68 7.47 -9.16
N TRP A 279 6.42 6.62 -9.84
CA TRP A 279 6.64 5.24 -9.47
C TRP A 279 8.03 5.10 -8.85
N TYR A 280 8.06 4.43 -7.70
CA TYR A 280 9.26 4.01 -7.02
C TYR A 280 9.44 2.53 -7.32
N LEU A 281 10.36 2.23 -8.22
CA LEU A 281 10.64 0.88 -8.70
C LEU A 281 11.81 0.33 -7.90
N LEU A 282 11.55 -0.69 -7.08
CA LEU A 282 12.55 -1.32 -6.22
C LEU A 282 12.76 -2.76 -6.69
N SER A 283 14.02 -3.20 -6.79
CA SER A 283 14.36 -4.61 -6.96
C SER A 283 15.41 -5.02 -5.94
N MET A 284 15.27 -6.21 -5.38
CA MET A 284 16.19 -6.79 -4.42
C MET A 284 16.10 -8.30 -4.49
N GLY A 285 17.21 -8.98 -4.24
CA GLY A 285 17.30 -10.44 -4.23
C GLY A 285 18.62 -10.93 -4.82
N SER A 286 18.62 -12.18 -5.26
CA SER A 286 19.72 -12.82 -5.99
C SER A 286 19.88 -12.29 -7.43
N ASN A 287 20.89 -12.79 -8.14
CA ASN A 287 21.22 -12.43 -9.52
C ASN A 287 20.11 -12.75 -10.54
N GLU A 288 19.15 -13.61 -10.20
CA GLU A 288 18.01 -13.96 -11.05
C GLU A 288 16.91 -12.88 -11.02
N ASN A 289 16.98 -11.93 -10.07
CA ASN A 289 16.01 -10.85 -9.90
C ASN A 289 16.28 -9.64 -10.80
N ILE A 290 16.67 -9.90 -12.04
CA ILE A 290 16.66 -8.89 -13.10
C ILE A 290 15.23 -8.84 -13.63
N HIS A 291 14.62 -7.65 -13.62
CA HIS A 291 13.23 -7.49 -14.02
C HIS A 291 13.10 -6.37 -15.04
N SER A 292 12.65 -6.72 -16.25
CA SER A 292 12.35 -5.76 -17.32
C SER A 292 10.90 -5.30 -17.19
N ILE A 293 10.69 -4.18 -16.52
CA ILE A 293 9.35 -3.67 -16.21
C ILE A 293 8.80 -2.92 -17.41
N HIS A 294 7.56 -3.25 -17.78
CA HIS A 294 6.83 -2.62 -18.85
C HIS A 294 5.46 -2.14 -18.38
N PHE A 295 5.09 -0.92 -18.76
CA PHE A 295 3.75 -0.37 -18.55
C PHE A 295 2.95 -0.47 -19.84
N SER A 296 1.93 -1.33 -19.86
CA SER A 296 1.15 -1.58 -21.06
C SER A 296 0.50 -0.31 -21.61
N GLY A 297 0.79 0.02 -22.87
CA GLY A 297 0.24 1.18 -23.58
C GLY A 297 0.71 2.54 -23.07
N HIS A 298 1.69 2.59 -22.18
CA HIS A 298 2.18 3.80 -21.53
C HIS A 298 3.70 3.94 -21.68
N VAL A 299 4.14 5.18 -21.56
CA VAL A 299 5.55 5.57 -21.60
C VAL A 299 5.82 6.46 -20.40
N PHE A 300 7.02 6.34 -19.84
CA PHE A 300 7.44 7.10 -18.68
C PHE A 300 8.74 7.85 -18.98
N THR A 301 9.03 8.83 -18.15
CA THR A 301 10.23 9.65 -18.20
C THR A 301 11.10 9.34 -16.99
N VAL A 302 12.40 9.21 -17.23
CA VAL A 302 13.42 9.00 -16.21
C VAL A 302 14.37 10.20 -16.25
N ARG A 303 14.72 10.74 -15.09
CA ARG A 303 15.67 11.85 -14.95
C ARG A 303 16.96 11.36 -14.31
N LYS A 304 18.07 11.51 -15.04
CA LYS A 304 19.43 11.33 -14.50
C LYS A 304 20.19 12.64 -14.67
N THR A 305 20.94 12.79 -15.76
CA THR A 305 21.52 14.08 -16.20
C THR A 305 20.58 14.86 -17.09
N GLU A 306 19.84 14.15 -17.93
CA GLU A 306 18.82 14.67 -18.84
C GLU A 306 17.54 13.83 -18.68
N GLU A 307 16.45 14.28 -19.30
CA GLU A 307 15.19 13.56 -19.32
C GLU A 307 15.17 12.54 -20.46
N TYR A 308 15.11 11.26 -20.12
CA TYR A 308 15.00 10.17 -21.07
C TYR A 308 13.59 9.58 -21.04
N LYS A 309 12.99 9.42 -22.21
CA LYS A 309 11.70 8.77 -22.35
C LYS A 309 11.88 7.29 -22.67
N MET A 310 11.29 6.43 -21.85
CA MET A 310 11.43 4.98 -21.95
C MET A 310 10.06 4.32 -21.80
N ALA A 311 9.91 3.14 -22.40
CA ALA A 311 8.72 2.29 -22.24
C ALA A 311 8.99 1.07 -21.35
N VAL A 312 10.26 0.68 -21.25
CA VAL A 312 10.73 -0.48 -20.48
C VAL A 312 11.93 -0.04 -19.65
N TYR A 313 11.98 -0.50 -18.40
CA TYR A 313 13.14 -0.26 -17.52
C TYR A 313 13.64 -1.59 -16.95
N ASN A 314 14.95 -1.82 -17.05
CA ASN A 314 15.57 -3.00 -16.46
C ASN A 314 16.00 -2.67 -15.04
N LEU A 315 15.33 -3.26 -14.06
CA LEU A 315 15.78 -3.22 -12.68
C LEU A 315 16.79 -4.33 -12.42
N TYR A 316 17.92 -3.94 -11.86
CA TYR A 316 18.91 -4.85 -11.29
C TYR A 316 18.69 -5.00 -9.79
N PRO A 317 19.06 -6.13 -9.18
CA PRO A 317 18.93 -6.31 -7.73
C PRO A 317 19.75 -5.26 -6.98
N GLY A 318 19.11 -4.60 -6.00
CA GLY A 318 19.71 -3.53 -5.21
C GLY A 318 19.59 -2.13 -5.82
N VAL A 319 18.95 -2.00 -6.99
CA VAL A 319 18.70 -0.71 -7.65
C VAL A 319 17.30 -0.21 -7.27
N PHE A 320 17.23 1.06 -6.87
CA PHE A 320 15.99 1.77 -6.55
C PHE A 320 15.88 2.99 -7.47
N GLU A 321 14.89 3.00 -8.33
CA GLU A 321 14.75 4.01 -9.38
C GLU A 321 13.41 4.71 -9.31
N THR A 322 13.41 5.97 -9.72
CA THR A 322 12.21 6.82 -9.71
C THR A 322 11.86 7.20 -11.13
N VAL A 323 10.61 6.93 -11.51
CA VAL A 323 10.12 7.23 -12.85
C VAL A 323 8.80 7.98 -12.77
N GLU A 324 8.58 8.91 -13.69
CA GLU A 324 7.32 9.66 -13.77
C GLU A 324 6.55 9.31 -15.03
N MET A 325 5.23 9.22 -14.91
CA MET A 325 4.34 9.02 -16.05
C MET A 325 3.11 9.91 -15.97
N LEU A 326 2.52 10.15 -17.13
CA LEU A 326 1.26 10.87 -17.29
C LEU A 326 0.27 10.00 -18.08
N PRO A 327 -0.68 9.30 -17.43
CA PRO A 327 -1.63 8.44 -18.11
C PRO A 327 -2.64 9.28 -18.89
N SER A 328 -2.64 9.11 -20.22
CA SER A 328 -3.51 9.86 -21.14
C SER A 328 -4.80 9.12 -21.45
N LYS A 329 -4.81 7.79 -21.40
CA LYS A 329 -5.97 6.95 -21.74
C LYS A 329 -6.58 6.33 -20.49
N VAL A 330 -7.89 6.42 -20.37
CA VAL A 330 -8.65 5.74 -19.32
C VAL A 330 -8.77 4.25 -19.60
N GLY A 331 -8.95 3.47 -18.53
CA GLY A 331 -9.12 2.03 -18.61
C GLY A 331 -8.26 1.30 -17.59
N THR A 332 -8.34 -0.02 -17.65
CA THR A 332 -7.47 -0.91 -16.87
C THR A 332 -6.29 -1.30 -17.73
N TRP A 333 -5.10 -1.15 -17.17
CA TRP A 333 -3.83 -1.42 -17.83
C TRP A 333 -3.00 -2.35 -16.96
N ARG A 334 -1.99 -2.99 -17.54
CA ARG A 334 -1.14 -3.96 -16.84
C ARG A 334 0.30 -3.45 -16.74
N ILE A 335 0.92 -3.69 -15.59
CA ILE A 335 2.36 -3.60 -15.37
C ILE A 335 2.86 -5.02 -15.29
N GLU A 336 3.86 -5.35 -16.09
CA GLU A 336 4.36 -6.71 -16.21
C GLU A 336 5.88 -6.72 -16.34
N CYS A 337 6.48 -7.81 -15.86
CA CYS A 337 7.85 -8.14 -16.21
C CYS A 337 7.85 -8.78 -17.60
N LEU A 338 8.59 -8.23 -18.57
CA LEU A 338 8.64 -8.76 -19.94
C LEU A 338 9.43 -10.08 -20.07
N ILE A 339 10.11 -10.52 -19.01
CA ILE A 339 10.81 -11.80 -19.00
C ILE A 339 9.75 -12.91 -18.99
N GLY A 340 9.71 -13.70 -20.07
CA GLY A 340 8.63 -14.66 -20.33
C GLY A 340 8.36 -15.64 -19.19
N GLU A 341 9.41 -16.20 -18.60
CA GLU A 341 9.30 -17.13 -17.46
C GLU A 341 8.70 -16.42 -16.22
N HIS A 342 9.21 -15.23 -15.88
CA HIS A 342 8.70 -14.45 -14.74
C HIS A 342 7.25 -14.01 -14.94
N LEU A 343 6.88 -13.65 -16.17
CA LEU A 343 5.51 -13.28 -16.52
C LEU A 343 4.56 -14.46 -16.41
N GLN A 344 4.94 -15.61 -16.98
CA GLN A 344 4.15 -16.83 -16.95
C GLN A 344 3.96 -17.36 -15.52
N ALA A 345 4.97 -17.15 -14.66
CA ALA A 345 4.89 -17.45 -13.24
C ALA A 345 4.05 -16.43 -12.43
N GLY A 346 3.60 -15.33 -13.06
CA GLY A 346 2.61 -14.42 -12.50
C GLY A 346 3.12 -13.04 -12.05
N MET A 347 4.30 -12.61 -12.50
CA MET A 347 4.83 -11.27 -12.21
C MET A 347 4.14 -10.18 -13.05
N SER A 348 2.87 -9.93 -12.74
CA SER A 348 2.06 -8.87 -13.34
C SER A 348 1.05 -8.31 -12.36
N THR A 349 0.66 -7.05 -12.59
CA THR A 349 -0.36 -6.35 -11.82
C THR A 349 -1.20 -5.42 -12.69
N LEU A 350 -2.46 -5.21 -12.33
CA LEU A 350 -3.37 -4.29 -12.98
C LEU A 350 -3.43 -2.95 -12.26
N PHE A 351 -3.50 -1.87 -13.02
CA PHE A 351 -3.79 -0.53 -12.50
C PHE A 351 -4.96 0.11 -13.25
N LEU A 352 -5.73 0.91 -12.54
CA LEU A 352 -6.94 1.54 -13.03
C LEU A 352 -6.74 3.05 -13.21
N VAL A 353 -6.88 3.51 -14.44
CA VAL A 353 -6.90 4.94 -14.79
C VAL A 353 -8.34 5.39 -14.97
N TYR A 354 -8.82 6.27 -14.09
CA TYR A 354 -10.17 6.83 -14.17
C TYR A 354 -10.17 8.28 -14.65
N SER A 355 -11.23 8.69 -15.37
CA SER A 355 -11.44 10.09 -15.72
C SER A 355 -12.11 10.84 -14.57
N LYS A 356 -11.62 12.05 -14.27
CA LYS A 356 -12.25 12.97 -13.30
C LYS A 356 -13.52 13.61 -13.85
N GLU A 357 -13.65 13.68 -15.18
CA GLU A 357 -14.77 14.32 -15.88
C GLU A 357 -15.99 13.39 -16.02
N CYS A 358 -15.78 12.08 -15.89
CA CYS A 358 -16.85 11.08 -15.97
C CYS A 358 -17.64 10.97 -14.65
N GLN A 359 -18.35 12.05 -14.29
CA GLN A 359 -19.22 12.11 -13.11
C GLN A 359 -20.69 12.03 -13.52
N ILE A 360 -21.17 10.80 -13.74
CA ILE A 360 -22.55 10.52 -14.17
C ILE A 360 -23.34 9.95 -13.00
N PRO A 361 -24.58 10.40 -12.72
CA PRO A 361 -25.38 9.82 -11.66
C PRO A 361 -25.68 8.36 -11.94
N LEU A 362 -25.36 7.48 -10.98
CA LEU A 362 -25.60 6.03 -11.06
C LEU A 362 -27.09 5.65 -11.09
N GLY A 363 -27.96 6.62 -10.75
CA GLY A 363 -29.39 6.53 -11.03
C GLY A 363 -30.29 6.25 -9.83
N MET A 364 -29.88 6.68 -8.64
CA MET A 364 -30.73 6.71 -7.44
C MET A 364 -32.04 7.49 -7.67
N ALA A 365 -31.99 8.66 -8.31
CA ALA A 365 -33.19 9.45 -8.63
C ALA A 365 -33.96 8.90 -9.85
N SER A 366 -33.26 8.43 -10.88
CA SER A 366 -33.86 7.93 -12.12
C SER A 366 -34.53 6.55 -12.03
N GLY A 367 -34.33 5.82 -10.92
CA GLY A 367 -34.86 4.46 -10.77
C GLY A 367 -34.04 3.35 -11.44
N ARG A 368 -32.87 3.65 -12.03
CA ARG A 368 -31.94 2.61 -12.55
C ARG A 368 -31.47 1.67 -11.45
N ILE A 369 -31.17 2.21 -10.28
CA ILE A 369 -31.02 1.43 -9.05
C ILE A 369 -32.42 1.09 -8.56
N ARG A 370 -32.78 -0.19 -8.58
CA ARG A 370 -34.09 -0.70 -8.17
C ARG A 370 -34.19 -0.85 -6.65
N ASP A 371 -35.41 -0.89 -6.16
CA ASP A 371 -35.71 -0.90 -4.72
C ASP A 371 -35.06 -2.08 -3.97
N PHE A 372 -34.94 -3.25 -4.61
CA PHE A 372 -34.35 -4.44 -4.00
C PHE A 372 -32.84 -4.32 -3.73
N GLN A 373 -32.16 -3.39 -4.41
CA GLN A 373 -30.72 -3.14 -4.26
C GLN A 373 -30.41 -2.32 -3.00
N ILE A 374 -31.42 -1.70 -2.37
CA ILE A 374 -31.25 -0.81 -1.22
C ILE A 374 -31.69 -1.56 0.03
N THR A 375 -30.76 -1.71 0.98
CA THR A 375 -30.97 -2.38 2.26
C THR A 375 -30.51 -1.50 3.40
N ALA A 376 -31.08 -1.66 4.60
CA ALA A 376 -30.72 -0.86 5.77
C ALA A 376 -30.87 -1.67 7.07
N SER A 377 -30.32 -1.14 8.16
CA SER A 377 -30.41 -1.75 9.51
C SER A 377 -31.83 -1.93 10.01
N GLY A 378 -32.70 -0.96 9.70
CA GLY A 378 -34.06 -0.88 10.20
C GLY A 378 -34.85 0.22 9.50
N GLN A 379 -36.12 0.37 9.88
CA GLN A 379 -37.02 1.36 9.31
C GLN A 379 -37.97 1.89 10.38
N TYR A 380 -38.25 3.19 10.34
CA TYR A 380 -39.23 3.83 11.21
C TYR A 380 -40.58 3.95 10.50
N GLY A 381 -41.54 3.10 10.89
CA GLY A 381 -42.87 3.10 10.30
C GLY A 381 -42.82 2.88 8.77
N GLN A 382 -43.30 3.87 8.01
CA GLN A 382 -43.33 3.82 6.54
C GLN A 382 -42.07 4.42 5.87
N TRP A 383 -41.09 4.92 6.63
CA TRP A 383 -39.83 5.49 6.12
C TRP A 383 -38.84 4.39 5.74
N ALA A 384 -39.18 3.64 4.69
CA ALA A 384 -38.44 2.48 4.21
C ALA A 384 -37.19 2.87 3.40
N PRO A 385 -36.14 2.02 3.36
CA PRO A 385 -34.90 2.29 2.62
C PRO A 385 -35.11 2.52 1.11
N LYS A 386 -36.12 1.88 0.50
CA LYS A 386 -36.47 2.07 -0.92
C LYS A 386 -36.79 3.53 -1.31
N LEU A 387 -37.18 4.35 -0.32
CA LEU A 387 -37.51 5.76 -0.51
C LEU A 387 -36.29 6.69 -0.34
N ALA A 388 -35.11 6.16 -0.03
CA ALA A 388 -33.88 6.94 0.14
C ALA A 388 -33.31 7.43 -1.21
N ARG A 389 -34.10 8.21 -1.95
CA ARG A 389 -33.77 8.74 -3.28
C ARG A 389 -33.74 10.26 -3.23
N LEU A 390 -32.80 10.84 -3.97
CA LEU A 390 -32.66 12.29 -4.05
C LEU A 390 -33.89 12.91 -4.74
N HIS A 391 -34.38 14.03 -4.20
CA HIS A 391 -35.54 14.77 -4.71
C HIS A 391 -36.85 13.97 -4.82
N TYR A 392 -37.01 12.91 -4.03
CA TYR A 392 -38.28 12.18 -4.00
C TYR A 392 -39.39 13.03 -3.37
N SER A 393 -40.56 13.06 -4.00
CA SER A 393 -41.71 13.88 -3.59
C SER A 393 -42.71 13.10 -2.74
N GLY A 394 -43.32 13.75 -1.76
CA GLY A 394 -44.40 13.20 -0.93
C GLY A 394 -44.21 13.50 0.55
N SER A 395 -45.22 13.17 1.37
CA SER A 395 -45.13 13.30 2.83
C SER A 395 -44.16 12.28 3.47
N ILE A 396 -43.91 11.16 2.78
CA ILE A 396 -42.93 10.14 3.15
C ILE A 396 -42.01 9.97 1.94
N ASN A 397 -40.79 10.47 2.05
CA ASN A 397 -39.92 10.64 0.90
C ASN A 397 -38.43 10.39 1.17
N ALA A 398 -38.11 9.76 2.29
CA ALA A 398 -36.75 9.41 2.66
C ALA A 398 -36.72 8.10 3.46
N TRP A 399 -35.53 7.72 3.91
CA TRP A 399 -35.34 6.68 4.91
C TRP A 399 -35.09 7.31 6.27
N SER A 400 -35.66 6.70 7.31
CA SER A 400 -35.43 7.09 8.70
C SER A 400 -35.45 5.84 9.55
N THR A 401 -34.60 5.80 10.57
CA THR A 401 -34.58 4.73 11.57
C THR A 401 -34.39 5.31 12.97
N LYS A 402 -34.73 4.52 14.00
CA LYS A 402 -34.46 4.79 15.41
C LYS A 402 -33.35 3.90 15.99
N ASP A 403 -32.69 3.11 15.13
CA ASP A 403 -31.63 2.21 15.55
C ASP A 403 -30.44 3.00 16.13
N PRO A 404 -29.77 2.49 17.17
CA PRO A 404 -28.62 3.15 17.78
C PRO A 404 -27.39 3.21 16.87
N SER A 405 -27.24 2.25 15.94
CA SER A 405 -26.14 2.19 14.96
C SER A 405 -26.69 1.99 13.53
N PRO A 406 -27.25 3.06 12.93
CA PRO A 406 -27.96 2.95 11.66
C PRO A 406 -26.99 2.81 10.48
N TRP A 407 -27.33 1.94 9.53
CA TRP A 407 -26.60 1.82 8.27
C TRP A 407 -27.56 1.64 7.09
N ILE A 408 -27.14 2.14 5.94
CA ILE A 408 -27.81 1.94 4.64
C ILE A 408 -26.76 1.45 3.64
N LYS A 409 -27.12 0.41 2.89
CA LYS A 409 -26.27 -0.27 1.91
C LYS A 409 -26.99 -0.27 0.56
N VAL A 410 -26.24 0.07 -0.48
CA VAL A 410 -26.70 0.01 -1.87
C VAL A 410 -25.82 -0.97 -2.62
N ASP A 411 -26.43 -2.00 -3.20
CA ASP A 411 -25.76 -2.96 -4.05
C ASP A 411 -25.81 -2.51 -5.52
N LEU A 412 -24.67 -2.18 -6.10
CA LEU A 412 -24.58 -1.72 -7.49
C LEU A 412 -24.61 -2.87 -8.52
N LEU A 413 -24.64 -4.13 -8.08
CA LEU A 413 -24.62 -5.38 -8.87
C LEU A 413 -23.32 -5.61 -9.65
N VAL A 414 -22.60 -4.56 -10.01
CA VAL A 414 -21.30 -4.60 -10.68
C VAL A 414 -20.33 -3.65 -9.97
N PRO A 415 -19.02 -3.95 -9.96
CA PRO A 415 -18.02 -3.05 -9.41
C PRO A 415 -18.00 -1.74 -10.20
N MET A 416 -18.19 -0.62 -9.51
CA MET A 416 -18.21 0.71 -10.11
C MET A 416 -17.31 1.68 -9.34
N ILE A 417 -16.82 2.68 -10.05
CA ILE A 417 -16.10 3.81 -9.47
C ILE A 417 -17.13 4.83 -8.98
N ILE A 418 -16.99 5.28 -7.75
CA ILE A 418 -17.86 6.29 -7.15
C ILE A 418 -17.00 7.52 -6.83
N HIS A 419 -17.25 8.64 -7.52
CA HIS A 419 -16.53 9.90 -7.28
C HIS A 419 -17.08 10.66 -6.08
N SER A 420 -18.40 10.73 -5.95
CA SER A 420 -19.06 11.53 -4.92
C SER A 420 -20.45 10.99 -4.58
N ILE A 421 -20.88 11.26 -3.36
CA ILE A 421 -22.22 10.94 -2.86
C ILE A 421 -22.90 12.25 -2.46
N LEU A 422 -24.15 12.43 -2.90
CA LEU A 422 -24.99 13.56 -2.50
C LEU A 422 -25.99 13.08 -1.45
N THR A 423 -26.08 13.81 -0.33
CA THR A 423 -26.99 13.50 0.78
C THR A 423 -28.08 14.56 0.89
N GLN A 424 -29.26 14.16 1.37
CA GLN A 424 -30.40 15.06 1.55
C GLN A 424 -31.18 14.67 2.81
N GLY A 425 -31.64 15.67 3.55
CA GLY A 425 -32.55 15.50 4.70
C GLY A 425 -34.03 15.58 4.30
N ALA A 426 -34.91 15.20 5.23
CA ALA A 426 -36.36 15.27 5.08
C ALA A 426 -36.98 16.19 6.14
N ARG A 427 -38.19 16.69 5.88
CA ARG A 427 -38.93 17.53 6.81
C ARG A 427 -40.24 16.85 7.20
N GLN A 428 -40.46 16.68 8.49
CA GLN A 428 -41.65 16.05 9.04
C GLN A 428 -42.32 16.99 10.05
N LYS A 429 -43.61 17.29 9.87
CA LYS A 429 -44.46 18.06 10.82
C LYS A 429 -43.72 19.22 11.52
N PHE A 430 -43.16 20.13 10.72
CA PHE A 430 -42.36 21.30 11.14
C PHE A 430 -40.91 21.05 11.61
N SER A 431 -40.52 19.82 11.90
CA SER A 431 -39.14 19.45 12.22
C SER A 431 -38.35 19.06 10.98
N SER A 432 -37.12 19.57 10.86
CA SER A 432 -36.18 19.14 9.82
C SER A 432 -35.27 18.06 10.38
N LEU A 433 -35.21 16.91 9.71
CA LEU A 433 -34.40 15.77 10.09
C LEU A 433 -33.32 15.53 9.02
N TYR A 434 -32.07 15.54 9.43
CA TYR A 434 -30.93 15.32 8.56
C TYR A 434 -29.79 14.66 9.34
N ILE A 435 -28.87 14.04 8.62
CA ILE A 435 -27.66 13.45 9.18
C ILE A 435 -26.55 14.48 9.04
N SER A 436 -25.88 14.80 10.15
CA SER A 436 -24.79 15.78 10.19
C SER A 436 -23.43 15.17 9.91
N GLN A 437 -23.23 13.90 10.26
CA GLN A 437 -21.96 13.21 10.07
C GLN A 437 -22.19 11.74 9.73
N PHE A 438 -21.39 11.21 8.83
CA PHE A 438 -21.42 9.79 8.48
C PHE A 438 -20.03 9.28 8.07
N ILE A 439 -19.88 7.96 8.17
CA ILE A 439 -18.72 7.23 7.68
C ILE A 439 -19.14 6.36 6.50
N ILE A 440 -18.24 6.18 5.53
CA ILE A 440 -18.49 5.33 4.36
C ILE A 440 -17.71 4.04 4.54
N MET A 441 -18.38 2.91 4.33
CA MET A 441 -17.74 1.61 4.17
C MET A 441 -18.10 1.04 2.80
N TYR A 442 -17.18 0.31 2.19
CA TYR A 442 -17.40 -0.34 0.90
C TYR A 442 -16.82 -1.76 0.91
N SER A 443 -17.31 -2.57 -0.02
CA SER A 443 -16.90 -3.96 -0.20
C SER A 443 -17.13 -4.36 -1.66
N LEU A 444 -16.26 -5.23 -2.19
CA LEU A 444 -16.40 -5.80 -3.53
C LEU A 444 -17.06 -7.19 -3.52
N ASP A 445 -17.03 -7.88 -2.38
CA ASP A 445 -17.50 -9.27 -2.21
C ASP A 445 -18.68 -9.40 -1.22
N GLY A 446 -19.01 -8.33 -0.51
CA GLY A 446 -20.03 -8.32 0.54
C GLY A 446 -19.60 -8.98 1.87
N GLN A 447 -18.40 -9.58 1.92
CA GLN A 447 -17.86 -10.25 3.09
C GLN A 447 -16.82 -9.37 3.80
N ARG A 448 -15.87 -8.82 3.04
CA ARG A 448 -14.81 -7.96 3.57
C ARG A 448 -15.19 -6.51 3.39
N TRP A 449 -15.40 -5.82 4.50
CA TRP A 449 -15.78 -4.40 4.52
C TRP A 449 -14.58 -3.54 4.92
N GLN A 450 -14.31 -2.52 4.11
CA GLN A 450 -13.26 -1.56 4.36
C GLN A 450 -13.86 -0.19 4.66
N GLY A 451 -13.29 0.52 5.63
CA GLY A 451 -13.69 1.89 5.96
C GLY A 451 -12.95 2.91 5.09
N TYR A 452 -13.67 3.88 4.54
CA TYR A 452 -13.10 4.91 3.70
C TYR A 452 -12.33 5.94 4.53
N ARG A 453 -11.02 6.10 4.28
CA ARG A 453 -10.15 7.07 4.97
C ARG A 453 -9.87 8.32 4.13
N GLY A 454 -9.87 8.19 2.81
CA GLY A 454 -9.61 9.29 1.88
C GLY A 454 -8.25 9.96 2.15
N ASN A 455 -8.23 11.28 2.22
CA ASN A 455 -7.04 12.09 2.55
C ASN A 455 -6.95 12.47 4.04
N SER A 456 -7.86 11.98 4.89
CA SER A 456 -7.86 12.37 6.30
C SER A 456 -6.67 11.75 7.05
N THR A 457 -6.09 12.52 7.98
CA THR A 457 -5.01 12.05 8.86
C THR A 457 -5.50 11.04 9.89
N GLY A 458 -6.80 11.06 10.23
CA GLY A 458 -7.43 10.13 11.16
C GLY A 458 -7.60 8.70 10.60
N THR A 459 -8.10 7.77 11.44
CA THR A 459 -8.30 6.36 11.07
C THR A 459 -9.36 6.16 9.98
N LEU A 460 -10.41 6.98 9.99
CA LEU A 460 -11.50 6.97 9.01
C LEU A 460 -11.88 8.40 8.62
N MET A 461 -12.45 8.58 7.42
CA MET A 461 -13.00 9.85 6.99
C MET A 461 -14.41 10.03 7.56
N VAL A 462 -14.59 11.08 8.36
CA VAL A 462 -15.91 11.53 8.81
C VAL A 462 -16.38 12.60 7.83
N CYS A 463 -17.38 12.26 7.01
CA CYS A 463 -18.05 13.21 6.12
C CYS A 463 -18.98 14.10 6.95
N LYS A 464 -18.95 15.41 6.70
CA LYS A 464 -19.80 16.42 7.35
C LYS A 464 -20.79 17.00 6.37
#